data_AF-A0A0R0GLZ6-F1
#
_entry.id   AF-A0A0R0GLZ6-F1
#
_cell.length_a   1.000
_cell.length_b   1.000
_cell.length_c   1.000
_cell.angle_alpha   90.00
_cell.angle_beta   90.00
_cell.angle_gamma   90.00
#
_symmetry.space_group_name_H-M   'P 1'
#
loop_
_entity.id
_entity.type
_entity.pdbx_description
1 polymer ?
#
loop_
_entity_poly.entity_id
_entity_poly.type
_entity_poly.pdbx_seq_one_letter_code
_entity_poly.pdbx_strand_id
1 'polypeptide(L)'
;MFSVGPAFKGIKMIPPGVHFVYYSSSSRDGKEFSSIIGFFIDAGPSEVIVRKWDQQEERLIKLSEEEEERYSQAVKNLEFDRQLGPYNLSHYEDWKQLSNFITKSVIERLEPIGGEITVECENEIVRNATKMPMEDALGKQLKVGNSATSVGKSQRKGCYYTSIPHVVKCKGISGQELTSLNLDKTQLLETLLAKDYGGSEDLLLGELQFAFVAFLMGQSLEAFLQWKSLVSLLFGCTEAPFRTRTHLFTKFIKVIYNQLKYGLQKDHMGETGSALLDDSWISADSFLHHLCKDFFSSLLDGSVVDGDLLKWTRKFKELLERNLGWEFQQSSAVDGMYFEENDEYAPVVEMLDDEAPVV
;
A
#
# COMPACT_ATOMS: atom_id res chain seq x y z
N MET A 1 13.76 13.30 -3.37
CA MET A 1 13.16 13.84 -4.61
C MET A 1 14.10 14.89 -5.19
N PHE A 2 14.29 14.92 -6.52
CA PHE A 2 15.12 15.91 -7.20
C PHE A 2 14.25 16.69 -8.19
N SER A 3 14.37 18.01 -8.21
CA SER A 3 13.96 18.81 -9.38
C SER A 3 15.14 18.86 -10.34
N VAL A 4 14.96 18.31 -11.54
CA VAL A 4 16.07 18.06 -12.48
C VAL A 4 15.98 18.98 -13.69
N GLY A 5 17.13 19.47 -14.15
CA GLY A 5 17.25 20.30 -15.35
C GLY A 5 17.73 19.50 -16.57
N PRO A 6 17.82 20.13 -17.76
CA PRO A 6 18.15 19.46 -19.02
C PRO A 6 19.51 18.74 -19.07
N ALA A 7 20.44 19.08 -18.17
CA ALA A 7 21.75 18.46 -18.09
C ALA A 7 21.77 17.16 -17.25
N PHE A 8 20.72 16.89 -16.49
CA PHE A 8 20.63 15.71 -15.64
C PHE A 8 20.48 14.45 -16.49
N LYS A 9 21.26 13.41 -16.17
CA LYS A 9 21.25 12.13 -16.91
C LYS A 9 21.04 10.90 -16.04
N GLY A 10 20.80 11.08 -14.74
CA GLY A 10 20.48 9.97 -13.84
C GLY A 10 21.13 10.06 -12.48
N ILE A 11 21.09 8.95 -11.76
CA ILE A 11 21.57 8.82 -10.39
C ILE A 11 22.67 7.75 -10.36
N LYS A 12 23.75 8.02 -9.62
CA LYS A 12 24.87 7.09 -9.40
C LYS A 12 24.99 6.70 -7.93
N MET A 13 25.75 5.64 -7.66
CA MET A 13 25.98 5.10 -6.32
C MET A 13 24.71 4.54 -5.67
N ILE A 14 23.81 3.97 -6.48
CA ILE A 14 22.62 3.28 -6.00
C ILE A 14 23.07 1.99 -5.29
N PRO A 15 22.70 1.79 -4.01
CA PRO A 15 23.02 0.54 -3.32
C PRO A 15 22.38 -0.67 -4.01
N PRO A 16 22.99 -1.86 -4.01
CA PRO A 16 22.35 -3.05 -4.56
C PRO A 16 21.01 -3.39 -3.89
N GLY A 17 20.11 -3.98 -4.66
CA GLY A 17 18.77 -4.40 -4.24
C GLY A 17 17.64 -3.64 -4.94
N VAL A 18 16.44 -3.79 -4.41
CA VAL A 18 15.23 -3.18 -4.98
C VAL A 18 15.16 -1.69 -4.70
N HIS A 19 14.74 -0.92 -5.70
CA HIS A 19 14.40 0.50 -5.59
C HIS A 19 13.11 0.81 -6.34
N PHE A 20 12.44 1.88 -5.93
CA PHE A 20 11.32 2.44 -6.68
C PHE A 20 11.74 3.77 -7.31
N VAL A 21 11.68 3.84 -8.64
CA VAL A 21 11.95 5.05 -9.41
C VAL A 21 10.62 5.66 -9.76
N TYR A 22 10.43 6.94 -9.44
CA TYR A 22 9.23 7.67 -9.81
C TYR A 22 9.56 9.08 -10.26
N TYR A 23 8.75 9.61 -11.17
CA TYR A 23 8.92 10.92 -11.76
C TYR A 23 7.57 11.50 -12.19
N SER A 24 7.54 12.81 -12.38
CA SER A 24 6.42 13.54 -12.95
C SER A 24 6.98 14.62 -13.88
N SER A 25 6.32 14.84 -15.02
CA SER A 25 6.62 15.93 -15.93
C SER A 25 6.13 17.23 -15.31
N SER A 26 6.89 18.33 -15.47
CA SER A 26 6.47 19.64 -15.01
C SER A 26 6.32 20.62 -16.17
N SER A 27 5.40 21.56 -16.03
CA SER A 27 5.30 22.71 -16.94
C SER A 27 6.61 23.51 -16.99
N ARG A 28 6.80 24.31 -18.04
CA ARG A 28 8.04 25.10 -18.24
C ARG A 28 8.33 26.09 -17.10
N ASP A 29 7.29 26.55 -16.42
CA ASP A 29 7.38 27.42 -15.25
C ASP A 29 7.47 26.65 -13.92
N GLY A 30 7.45 25.32 -13.96
CA GLY A 30 7.62 24.43 -12.80
C GLY A 30 6.47 24.47 -11.81
N LYS A 31 5.28 24.92 -12.24
CA LYS A 31 4.12 25.12 -11.36
C LYS A 31 3.09 24.02 -11.47
N GLU A 32 2.98 23.39 -12.64
CA GLU A 32 2.04 22.30 -12.89
C GLU A 32 2.81 21.01 -13.08
N PHE A 33 2.29 19.92 -12.55
CA PHE A 33 2.89 18.59 -12.60
C PHE A 33 1.90 17.60 -13.23
N SER A 34 2.40 16.67 -14.03
CA SER A 34 1.63 15.56 -14.59
C SER A 34 1.42 14.45 -13.56
N SER A 35 0.59 13.46 -13.92
CA SER A 35 0.49 12.19 -13.20
C SER A 35 1.87 11.61 -12.90
N ILE A 36 2.06 11.10 -11.68
CA ILE A 36 3.29 10.38 -11.33
C ILE A 36 3.34 9.05 -12.10
N ILE A 37 4.49 8.76 -12.68
CA ILE A 37 4.82 7.44 -13.22
C ILE A 37 5.93 6.86 -12.34
N GLY A 38 5.74 5.64 -11.87
CA GLY A 38 6.74 4.93 -11.10
C GLY A 38 6.93 3.49 -11.57
N PHE A 39 8.10 2.92 -11.31
CA PHE A 39 8.41 1.53 -11.60
C PHE A 39 9.47 1.01 -10.63
N PHE A 40 9.44 -0.29 -10.38
CA PHE A 40 10.46 -0.95 -9.58
C PHE A 40 11.68 -1.32 -10.44
N ILE A 41 12.84 -1.29 -9.81
CA ILE A 41 14.10 -1.85 -10.34
C ILE A 41 14.71 -2.77 -9.29
N ASP A 42 15.41 -3.81 -9.71
CA ASP A 42 16.28 -4.62 -8.87
C ASP A 42 17.70 -4.42 -9.38
N ALA A 43 18.49 -3.63 -8.66
CA ALA A 43 19.82 -3.23 -9.08
C ALA A 43 20.89 -4.17 -8.50
N GLY A 44 21.62 -4.86 -9.37
CA GLY A 44 22.80 -5.63 -9.01
C GLY A 44 24.02 -4.76 -8.69
N PRO A 45 25.08 -5.37 -8.13
CA PRO A 45 26.34 -4.67 -7.87
C PRO A 45 26.94 -4.09 -9.16
N SER A 46 27.16 -2.77 -9.18
CA SER A 46 27.71 -2.04 -10.33
C SER A 46 26.90 -2.18 -11.63
N GLU A 47 25.62 -2.53 -11.52
CA GLU A 47 24.71 -2.58 -12.66
C GLU A 47 24.35 -1.16 -13.12
N VAL A 48 24.19 -0.99 -14.43
CA VAL A 48 23.72 0.25 -15.04
C VAL A 48 22.39 -0.05 -15.71
N ILE A 49 21.33 0.61 -15.23
CA ILE A 49 19.98 0.49 -15.80
C ILE A 49 19.71 1.75 -16.61
N VAL A 50 19.46 1.60 -17.91
CA VAL A 50 19.28 2.74 -18.81
C VAL A 50 17.81 2.90 -19.20
N ARG A 51 17.34 4.14 -19.14
CA ARG A 51 16.05 4.57 -19.68
C ARG A 51 16.25 5.87 -20.45
N LYS A 52 15.45 6.07 -21.49
CA LYS A 52 15.49 7.30 -22.29
C LYS A 52 14.17 8.04 -22.17
N TRP A 53 14.25 9.34 -21.97
CA TRP A 53 13.09 10.20 -22.03
C TRP A 53 12.54 10.27 -23.45
N ASP A 54 11.30 9.86 -23.63
CA ASP A 54 10.52 10.10 -24.83
C ASP A 54 9.67 11.37 -24.65
N GLN A 55 9.89 12.36 -25.51
CA GLN A 55 9.22 13.65 -25.39
C GLN A 55 7.76 13.63 -25.86
N GLN A 56 7.38 12.70 -26.73
CA GLN A 56 6.01 12.63 -27.25
C GLN A 56 5.09 11.96 -26.24
N GLU A 57 5.58 10.90 -25.60
CA GLU A 57 4.85 10.11 -24.61
C GLU A 57 5.09 10.59 -23.16
N GLU A 58 5.93 11.61 -22.97
CA GLU A 58 6.37 12.14 -21.66
C GLU A 58 6.75 11.06 -20.64
N ARG A 59 7.50 10.04 -21.08
CA ARG A 59 7.86 8.87 -20.26
C ARG A 59 9.27 8.35 -20.48
N LEU A 60 9.74 7.56 -19.52
CA LEU A 60 11.04 6.88 -19.57
C LEU A 60 10.92 5.49 -20.22
N ILE A 61 11.25 5.39 -21.50
CA ILE A 61 11.17 4.13 -22.25
C ILE A 61 12.44 3.26 -22.10
N LYS A 62 12.24 1.94 -22.20
CA LYS A 62 13.34 0.96 -22.34
C LYS A 62 14.01 1.13 -23.72
N LEU A 63 15.31 0.92 -23.75
CA LEU A 63 16.11 0.97 -24.98
C LEU A 63 16.31 -0.43 -25.57
N SER A 64 16.83 -0.50 -26.79
CA SER A 64 17.35 -1.76 -27.32
C SER A 64 18.61 -2.18 -26.55
N GLU A 65 18.91 -3.49 -26.54
CA GLU A 65 20.08 -4.04 -25.86
C GLU A 65 21.39 -3.38 -26.34
N GLU A 66 21.51 -3.09 -27.63
CA GLU A 66 22.67 -2.41 -28.21
C GLU A 66 22.87 -0.99 -27.67
N GLU A 67 21.78 -0.22 -27.54
CA GLU A 67 21.85 1.14 -27.01
C GLU A 67 22.12 1.13 -25.50
N GLU A 68 21.50 0.21 -24.76
CA GLU A 68 21.70 0.04 -23.32
C GLU A 68 23.17 -0.30 -23.01
N GLU A 69 23.80 -1.22 -23.77
CA GLU A 69 25.21 -1.55 -23.60
C GLU A 69 26.12 -0.36 -23.89
N ARG A 70 25.84 0.40 -24.98
CA ARG A 70 26.60 1.60 -25.33
C ARG A 70 26.58 2.64 -24.21
N TYR A 71 25.40 2.93 -23.67
CA TYR A 71 25.27 3.89 -22.55
C TYR A 71 25.89 3.36 -21.27
N SER A 72 25.76 2.06 -21.00
CA SER A 72 26.38 1.40 -19.85
C SER A 72 27.90 1.51 -19.88
N GLN A 73 28.52 1.31 -21.05
CA GLN A 73 29.96 1.48 -21.20
C GLN A 73 30.40 2.94 -21.00
N ALA A 74 29.65 3.90 -21.52
CA ALA A 74 29.93 5.33 -21.32
C ALA A 74 29.83 5.75 -19.83
N VAL A 75 28.87 5.20 -19.08
CA VAL A 75 28.78 5.38 -17.62
C VAL A 75 30.01 4.79 -16.93
N LYS A 76 30.41 3.56 -17.28
CA LYS A 76 31.60 2.89 -16.72
C LYS A 76 32.90 3.64 -17.05
N ASN A 77 32.95 4.32 -18.19
CA ASN A 77 34.06 5.19 -18.61
C ASN A 77 34.02 6.60 -17.97
N LEU A 78 33.05 6.88 -17.07
CA LEU A 78 32.85 8.16 -16.40
C LEU A 78 32.50 9.33 -17.34
N GLU A 79 32.02 9.06 -18.55
CA GLU A 79 31.68 10.08 -19.54
C GLU A 79 30.50 10.96 -19.11
N PHE A 80 29.64 10.45 -18.22
CA PHE A 80 28.48 11.16 -17.67
C PHE A 80 28.65 11.58 -16.21
N ASP A 81 29.85 11.48 -15.63
CA ASP A 81 30.03 11.62 -14.17
C ASP A 81 29.51 12.96 -13.61
N ARG A 82 29.63 14.04 -14.39
CA ARG A 82 29.16 15.40 -14.05
C ARG A 82 27.63 15.56 -14.15
N GLN A 83 26.97 14.68 -14.88
CA GLN A 83 25.52 14.70 -15.14
C GLN A 83 24.75 13.70 -14.27
N LEU A 84 25.45 12.89 -13.47
CA LEU A 84 24.87 11.90 -12.57
C LEU A 84 24.87 12.41 -11.13
N GLY A 85 23.67 12.55 -10.55
CA GLY A 85 23.50 12.93 -9.15
C GLY A 85 23.82 11.76 -8.20
N PRO A 86 24.38 12.00 -7.01
CA PRO A 86 24.58 10.92 -6.03
C PRO A 86 23.24 10.44 -5.46
N TYR A 87 23.11 9.14 -5.24
CA TYR A 87 21.97 8.56 -4.52
C TYR A 87 21.91 9.13 -3.10
N ASN A 88 20.70 9.52 -2.65
CA ASN A 88 20.53 10.07 -1.32
C ASN A 88 20.50 8.94 -0.26
N LEU A 89 21.66 8.69 0.36
CA LEU A 89 21.80 7.65 1.39
C LEU A 89 21.11 7.99 2.71
N SER A 90 20.69 9.24 2.96
CA SER A 90 20.08 9.62 4.24
C SER A 90 18.76 8.90 4.54
N HIS A 91 18.01 8.51 3.51
CA HIS A 91 16.74 7.78 3.64
C HIS A 91 16.85 6.29 3.33
N TYR A 92 18.06 5.77 3.11
CA TYR A 92 18.24 4.40 2.66
C TYR A 92 17.87 3.37 3.74
N GLU A 93 18.08 3.70 5.02
CA GLU A 93 17.66 2.81 6.12
C GLU A 93 16.14 2.75 6.24
N ASP A 94 15.42 3.86 6.06
CA ASP A 94 13.96 3.85 6.02
C ASP A 94 13.46 3.05 4.81
N TRP A 95 14.07 3.26 3.63
CA TRP A 95 13.77 2.49 2.43
C TRP A 95 13.91 0.98 2.65
N LYS A 96 14.99 0.52 3.29
CA LYS A 96 15.17 -0.89 3.66
C LYS A 96 14.01 -1.41 4.49
N GLN A 97 13.55 -0.65 5.49
CA GLN A 97 12.43 -1.08 6.34
C GLN A 97 11.10 -1.13 5.58
N LEU A 98 10.94 -0.30 4.53
CA LEU A 98 9.74 -0.27 3.70
C LEU A 98 9.73 -1.34 2.59
N SER A 99 10.89 -1.91 2.26
CA SER A 99 11.07 -2.77 1.08
C SER A 99 11.72 -4.13 1.36
N ASN A 100 11.98 -4.49 2.63
CA ASN A 100 12.73 -5.70 2.98
C ASN A 100 12.09 -7.04 2.57
N PHE A 101 10.79 -7.07 2.23
CA PHE A 101 10.09 -8.23 1.67
C PHE A 101 9.80 -8.08 0.17
N ILE A 102 10.10 -6.93 -0.44
CA ILE A 102 9.98 -6.75 -1.90
C ILE A 102 11.21 -7.40 -2.54
N THR A 103 11.02 -8.56 -3.13
CA THR A 103 12.06 -9.26 -3.91
C THR A 103 11.80 -9.10 -5.40
N LYS A 104 12.79 -9.48 -6.23
CA LYS A 104 12.61 -9.59 -7.69
C LYS A 104 11.38 -10.42 -8.08
N SER A 105 11.15 -11.56 -7.42
CA SER A 105 9.98 -12.40 -7.68
C SER A 105 8.66 -11.74 -7.27
N VAL A 106 8.65 -10.89 -6.24
CA VAL A 106 7.48 -10.09 -5.87
C VAL A 106 7.18 -9.06 -6.95
N ILE A 107 8.21 -8.36 -7.45
CA ILE A 107 8.08 -7.38 -8.54
C ILE A 107 7.54 -8.05 -9.80
N GLU A 108 8.20 -9.11 -10.28
CA GLU A 108 7.81 -9.82 -11.52
C GLU A 108 6.38 -10.39 -11.45
N ARG A 109 5.90 -10.76 -10.25
CA ARG A 109 4.54 -11.26 -10.05
C ARG A 109 3.49 -10.16 -10.10
N LEU A 110 3.81 -8.96 -9.58
CA LEU A 110 2.83 -7.90 -9.32
C LEU A 110 2.87 -6.77 -10.35
N GLU A 111 4.01 -6.53 -10.98
CA GLU A 111 4.20 -5.40 -11.89
C GLU A 111 3.23 -5.46 -13.08
N PRO A 112 2.67 -4.31 -13.51
CA PRO A 112 1.83 -4.27 -14.69
C PRO A 112 2.65 -4.61 -15.95
N ILE A 113 1.96 -4.97 -17.04
CA ILE A 113 2.63 -5.15 -18.33
C ILE A 113 3.28 -3.82 -18.73
N GLY A 114 4.61 -3.82 -18.86
CA GLY A 114 5.42 -2.61 -19.11
C GLY A 114 6.15 -2.10 -17.87
N GLY A 115 5.74 -2.51 -16.66
CA GLY A 115 6.37 -2.18 -15.38
C GLY A 115 5.99 -0.82 -14.80
N GLU A 116 5.31 0.02 -15.58
CA GLU A 116 4.92 1.39 -15.18
C GLU A 116 3.61 1.39 -14.37
N ILE A 117 3.69 1.93 -13.16
CA ILE A 117 2.59 2.20 -12.25
C ILE A 117 2.26 3.69 -12.35
N THR A 118 1.04 4.00 -12.80
CA THR A 118 0.52 5.37 -12.91
C THR A 118 -1.00 5.34 -12.75
N VAL A 119 -1.57 6.44 -12.26
CA VAL A 119 -3.02 6.63 -12.11
C VAL A 119 -3.75 6.34 -13.43
N GLU A 120 -3.15 6.66 -14.58
CA GLU A 120 -3.75 6.48 -15.91
C GLU A 120 -3.91 5.00 -16.32
N CYS A 121 -3.08 4.11 -15.78
CA CYS A 121 -3.08 2.68 -16.07
C CYS A 121 -4.02 1.88 -15.17
N GLU A 122 -4.66 2.52 -14.19
CA GLU A 122 -5.53 1.83 -13.24
C GLU A 122 -6.82 1.32 -13.89
N ASN A 123 -7.28 0.16 -13.41
CA ASN A 123 -8.50 -0.46 -13.91
C ASN A 123 -9.74 0.39 -13.58
N GLU A 124 -10.50 0.77 -14.61
CA GLU A 124 -11.79 1.49 -14.49
C GLU A 124 -12.80 0.77 -13.55
N ILE A 125 -12.71 -0.56 -13.44
CA ILE A 125 -13.57 -1.36 -12.55
C ILE A 125 -13.25 -1.09 -11.07
N VAL A 126 -11.96 -0.93 -10.72
CA VAL A 126 -11.54 -0.59 -9.36
C VAL A 126 -12.01 0.82 -9.02
N ARG A 127 -11.97 1.75 -9.99
CA ARG A 127 -12.47 3.12 -9.85
C ARG A 127 -13.99 3.22 -9.65
N ASN A 128 -14.76 2.28 -10.19
CA ASN A 128 -16.22 2.25 -10.05
C ASN A 128 -16.67 1.45 -8.82
N ALA A 129 -15.76 0.72 -8.18
CA ALA A 129 -16.02 -0.10 -7.00
C ALA A 129 -15.68 0.60 -5.68
N THR A 130 -15.20 1.85 -5.71
CA THR A 130 -15.06 2.70 -4.51
C THR A 130 -16.42 2.92 -3.90
N LYS A 131 -16.61 2.39 -2.69
CA LYS A 131 -17.91 2.38 -2.00
C LYS A 131 -18.00 3.41 -0.89
N MET A 132 -16.86 3.85 -0.36
CA MET A 132 -16.82 4.70 0.83
C MET A 132 -16.49 6.15 0.50
N PRO A 133 -17.05 7.13 1.25
CA PRO A 133 -16.76 8.55 1.05
C PRO A 133 -15.27 8.90 1.10
N MET A 134 -14.51 8.24 1.99
CA MET A 134 -13.06 8.45 2.10
C MET A 134 -12.31 7.96 0.85
N GLU A 135 -12.70 6.80 0.29
CA GLU A 135 -12.06 6.25 -0.91
C GLU A 135 -12.38 7.11 -2.14
N ASP A 136 -13.61 7.63 -2.23
CA ASP A 136 -14.01 8.58 -3.25
C ASP A 136 -13.28 9.93 -3.12
N ALA A 137 -13.09 10.43 -1.88
CA ALA A 137 -12.32 11.64 -1.62
C ALA A 137 -10.85 11.46 -2.03
N LEU A 138 -10.22 10.34 -1.64
CA LEU A 138 -8.84 10.01 -2.03
C LEU A 138 -8.73 9.86 -3.55
N GLY A 139 -9.68 9.17 -4.19
CA GLY A 139 -9.73 9.02 -5.64
C GLY A 139 -9.90 10.35 -6.38
N LYS A 140 -10.54 11.36 -5.78
CA LYS A 140 -10.62 12.73 -6.33
C LYS A 140 -9.30 13.49 -6.12
N GLN A 141 -8.64 13.33 -4.98
CA GLN A 141 -7.34 13.97 -4.71
C GLN A 141 -6.23 13.45 -5.64
N LEU A 142 -6.25 12.15 -5.96
CA LEU A 142 -5.30 11.53 -6.89
C LEU A 142 -5.55 11.92 -8.36
N LYS A 143 -6.70 12.54 -8.69
CA LYS A 143 -7.01 13.08 -10.02
C LYS A 143 -6.49 14.50 -10.18
N VAL A 144 -5.16 14.65 -10.26
CA VAL A 144 -4.55 15.90 -10.74
C VAL A 144 -3.94 15.62 -12.11
N GLY A 145 -4.77 15.72 -13.16
CA GLY A 145 -4.32 15.53 -14.55
C GLY A 145 -5.47 15.27 -15.51
N ASN A 146 -5.86 16.27 -16.30
CA ASN A 146 -6.78 16.09 -17.41
C ASN A 146 -6.04 15.46 -18.59
N SER A 147 -6.06 14.13 -18.72
CA SER A 147 -5.75 13.45 -19.98
C SER A 147 -6.69 12.28 -20.20
N ALA A 148 -7.70 12.52 -21.03
CA ALA A 148 -8.55 11.49 -21.58
C ALA A 148 -7.95 11.02 -22.91
N THR A 149 -7.21 9.92 -22.89
CA THR A 149 -6.80 9.22 -24.11
C THR A 149 -7.27 7.77 -24.05
N SER A 150 -8.32 7.48 -24.80
CA SER A 150 -8.92 6.15 -24.92
C SER A 150 -8.03 5.24 -25.78
N VAL A 151 -7.04 4.60 -25.18
CA VAL A 151 -6.23 3.58 -25.85
C VAL A 151 -6.75 2.18 -25.50
N GLY A 152 -7.48 1.59 -26.46
CA GLY A 152 -7.52 0.15 -26.78
C GLY A 152 -8.02 -0.80 -25.69
N LYS A 153 -9.22 -1.36 -25.91
CA LYS A 153 -9.73 -2.52 -25.15
C LYS A 153 -8.88 -3.76 -25.45
N SER A 154 -8.02 -4.24 -24.53
CA SER A 154 -7.86 -5.69 -24.26
C SER A 154 -6.83 -6.12 -23.18
N GLN A 155 -6.02 -5.25 -22.57
CA GLN A 155 -5.05 -5.67 -21.54
C GLN A 155 -5.31 -5.03 -20.17
N ARG A 156 -5.21 -5.84 -19.10
CA ARG A 156 -5.17 -5.34 -17.71
C ARG A 156 -3.90 -4.47 -17.60
N LYS A 157 -4.11 -3.17 -17.39
CA LYS A 157 -3.02 -2.17 -17.32
C LYS A 157 -2.52 -1.94 -15.88
N GLY A 158 -3.30 -2.36 -14.88
CA GLY A 158 -2.95 -2.26 -13.46
C GLY A 158 -2.11 -3.42 -12.93
N CYS A 159 -1.72 -3.32 -11.66
CA CYS A 159 -0.91 -4.34 -11.00
C CYS A 159 -1.67 -5.67 -10.85
N TYR A 160 -0.94 -6.78 -10.79
CA TYR A 160 -1.47 -8.14 -10.68
C TYR A 160 -1.62 -8.59 -9.22
N TYR A 161 -2.26 -7.76 -8.40
CA TYR A 161 -2.54 -8.06 -7.00
C TYR A 161 -3.37 -9.34 -6.81
N THR A 162 -3.12 -10.01 -5.68
CA THR A 162 -3.90 -11.15 -5.21
C THR A 162 -5.31 -10.71 -4.84
N SER A 163 -6.33 -11.38 -5.37
CA SER A 163 -7.72 -11.08 -5.04
C SER A 163 -8.07 -11.52 -3.62
N ILE A 164 -8.33 -10.56 -2.72
CA ILE A 164 -8.75 -10.83 -1.35
C ILE A 164 -10.27 -10.65 -1.23
N PRO A 165 -11.03 -11.71 -0.93
CA PRO A 165 -12.47 -11.60 -0.78
C PRO A 165 -12.80 -10.87 0.52
N HIS A 166 -13.54 -9.76 0.42
CA HIS A 166 -14.04 -9.02 1.60
C HIS A 166 -14.93 -9.89 2.50
N VAL A 167 -15.84 -10.63 1.87
CA VAL A 167 -16.75 -11.57 2.55
C VAL A 167 -16.54 -12.94 1.96
N VAL A 168 -16.26 -13.91 2.82
CA VAL A 168 -16.19 -15.32 2.45
C VAL A 168 -17.61 -15.78 2.17
N LYS A 169 -17.86 -16.25 0.94
CA LYS A 169 -19.15 -16.79 0.52
C LYS A 169 -18.96 -18.23 0.07
N CYS A 170 -19.38 -19.17 0.91
CA CYS A 170 -19.34 -20.60 0.61
C CYS A 170 -20.75 -21.15 0.51
N LYS A 171 -21.05 -21.88 -0.57
CA LYS A 171 -22.33 -22.56 -0.74
C LYS A 171 -22.27 -23.91 -0.03
N GLY A 172 -23.34 -24.28 0.66
CA GLY A 172 -23.50 -25.62 1.28
C GLY A 172 -22.95 -25.76 2.69
N ILE A 173 -22.50 -24.67 3.34
CA ILE A 173 -22.20 -24.64 4.78
C ILE A 173 -23.34 -23.98 5.55
N SER A 174 -23.44 -24.27 6.84
CA SER A 174 -24.45 -23.65 7.71
C SER A 174 -24.21 -22.14 7.86
N GLY A 175 -25.27 -21.39 8.17
CA GLY A 175 -25.15 -19.95 8.43
C GLY A 175 -24.20 -19.64 9.58
N GLN A 176 -24.19 -20.48 10.63
CA GLN A 176 -23.28 -20.33 11.77
C GLN A 176 -21.82 -20.51 11.36
N GLU A 177 -21.50 -21.53 10.55
CA GLU A 177 -20.15 -21.75 10.03
C GLU A 177 -19.71 -20.60 9.11
N LEU A 178 -20.62 -20.09 8.27
CA LEU A 178 -20.34 -18.95 7.39
C LEU A 178 -20.05 -17.66 8.18
N THR A 179 -20.82 -17.41 9.25
CA THR A 179 -20.58 -16.29 10.15
C THR A 179 -19.23 -16.45 10.85
N SER A 180 -18.93 -17.64 11.38
CA SER A 180 -17.64 -17.94 12.02
C SER A 180 -16.45 -17.66 11.10
N LEU A 181 -16.50 -18.10 9.84
CA LEU A 181 -15.47 -17.83 8.84
C LEU A 181 -15.30 -16.34 8.49
N ASN A 182 -16.33 -15.53 8.72
CA ASN A 182 -16.25 -14.09 8.47
C ASN A 182 -15.87 -13.27 9.71
N LEU A 183 -16.06 -13.81 10.92
CA LEU A 183 -15.59 -13.22 12.18
C LEU A 183 -14.09 -13.46 12.40
N ASP A 184 -13.57 -14.63 12.02
CA ASP A 184 -12.13 -14.92 12.05
C ASP A 184 -11.61 -15.25 10.65
N LYS A 185 -10.77 -14.35 10.12
CA LYS A 185 -10.17 -14.49 8.79
C LYS A 185 -9.00 -15.46 8.73
N THR A 186 -8.64 -16.14 9.82
CA THR A 186 -7.54 -17.11 9.88
C THR A 186 -7.64 -18.17 8.77
N GLN A 187 -8.82 -18.75 8.53
CA GLN A 187 -9.00 -19.76 7.47
C GLN A 187 -8.85 -19.17 6.06
N LEU A 188 -9.27 -17.92 5.86
CA LEU A 188 -9.07 -17.21 4.59
C LEU A 188 -7.58 -16.96 4.35
N LEU A 189 -6.85 -16.52 5.38
CA LEU A 189 -5.40 -16.33 5.32
C LEU A 189 -4.68 -17.63 4.94
N GLU A 190 -5.00 -18.76 5.58
CA GLU A 190 -4.40 -20.06 5.26
C GLU A 190 -4.69 -20.49 3.81
N THR A 191 -5.91 -20.25 3.32
CA THR A 191 -6.29 -20.55 1.94
C THR A 191 -5.49 -19.71 0.94
N LEU A 192 -5.37 -18.41 1.18
CA LEU A 192 -4.60 -17.50 0.33
C LEU A 192 -3.12 -17.86 0.32
N LEU A 193 -2.54 -18.13 1.50
CA LEU A 193 -1.14 -18.57 1.60
C LEU A 193 -0.88 -19.82 0.78
N ALA A 194 -1.73 -20.84 0.89
CA ALA A 194 -1.57 -22.09 0.16
C ALA A 194 -1.75 -21.91 -1.35
N LYS A 195 -2.76 -21.14 -1.78
CA LYS A 195 -3.16 -21.03 -3.18
C LYS A 195 -2.33 -20.01 -3.98
N ASP A 196 -2.16 -18.81 -3.44
CA ASP A 196 -1.67 -17.65 -4.18
C ASP A 196 -0.22 -17.29 -3.82
N TYR A 197 0.26 -17.71 -2.64
CA TYR A 197 1.62 -17.41 -2.16
C TYR A 197 2.53 -18.65 -2.01
N GLY A 198 2.08 -19.83 -2.42
CA GLY A 198 2.87 -21.07 -2.35
C GLY A 198 3.34 -21.43 -0.94
N GLY A 199 2.59 -21.02 0.09
CA GLY A 199 2.92 -21.18 1.51
C GLY A 199 3.90 -20.15 2.06
N SER A 200 4.40 -19.22 1.25
CA SER A 200 5.38 -18.22 1.68
C SER A 200 4.72 -17.00 2.33
N GLU A 201 4.90 -16.87 3.64
CA GLU A 201 4.51 -15.69 4.41
C GLU A 201 5.22 -14.42 3.93
N ASP A 202 6.47 -14.54 3.48
CA ASP A 202 7.27 -13.41 3.03
C ASP A 202 6.76 -12.85 1.69
N LEU A 203 6.16 -13.67 0.82
CA LEU A 203 5.54 -13.17 -0.42
C LEU A 203 4.26 -12.36 -0.16
N LEU A 204 3.49 -12.74 0.87
CA LEU A 204 2.32 -11.96 1.33
C LEU A 204 2.76 -10.58 1.86
N LEU A 205 3.81 -10.55 2.70
CA LEU A 205 4.36 -9.30 3.21
C LEU A 205 5.04 -8.46 2.11
N GLY A 206 5.62 -9.11 1.11
CA GLY A 206 6.16 -8.46 -0.08
C GLY A 206 5.09 -7.76 -0.89
N GLU A 207 3.91 -8.37 -1.07
CA GLU A 207 2.76 -7.72 -1.71
C GLU A 207 2.24 -6.53 -0.90
N LEU A 208 2.16 -6.68 0.43
CA LEU A 208 1.78 -5.58 1.34
C LEU A 208 2.73 -4.38 1.21
N GLN A 209 4.05 -4.62 1.16
CA GLN A 209 5.04 -3.56 0.99
C GLN A 209 5.04 -2.96 -0.42
N PHE A 210 4.91 -3.79 -1.45
CA PHE A 210 4.77 -3.32 -2.83
C PHE A 210 3.58 -2.38 -2.97
N ALA A 211 2.41 -2.79 -2.47
CA ALA A 211 1.19 -1.99 -2.52
C ALA A 211 1.34 -0.65 -1.76
N PHE A 212 1.99 -0.67 -0.59
CA PHE A 212 2.27 0.56 0.16
C PHE A 212 3.18 1.53 -0.62
N VAL A 213 4.28 1.04 -1.21
CA VAL A 213 5.20 1.88 -1.99
C VAL A 213 4.55 2.41 -3.26
N ALA A 214 3.81 1.56 -3.99
CA ALA A 214 3.09 1.95 -5.20
C ALA A 214 1.97 2.97 -4.90
N PHE A 215 1.30 2.88 -3.76
CA PHE A 215 0.37 3.90 -3.29
C PHE A 215 1.09 5.20 -2.95
N LEU A 216 2.07 5.14 -2.05
CA LEU A 216 2.66 6.33 -1.44
C LEU A 216 3.52 7.13 -2.41
N MET A 217 4.35 6.43 -3.20
CA MET A 217 5.27 7.07 -4.16
C MET A 217 4.70 7.10 -5.57
N GLY A 218 3.93 6.08 -5.97
CA GLY A 218 3.33 5.97 -7.30
C GLY A 218 1.92 6.55 -7.40
N GLN A 219 1.34 7.05 -6.29
CA GLN A 219 0.00 7.64 -6.23
C GLN A 219 -1.11 6.70 -6.74
N SER A 220 -0.91 5.38 -6.63
CA SER A 220 -1.89 4.40 -7.10
C SER A 220 -3.00 4.15 -6.07
N LEU A 221 -4.26 4.42 -6.46
CA LEU A 221 -5.46 4.07 -5.70
C LEU A 221 -5.68 2.55 -5.69
N GLU A 222 -5.40 1.84 -6.78
CA GLU A 222 -5.49 0.37 -6.82
C GLU A 222 -4.54 -0.25 -5.78
N ALA A 223 -3.34 0.32 -5.64
CA ALA A 223 -2.37 -0.09 -4.63
C ALA A 223 -2.85 0.20 -3.20
N PHE A 224 -3.48 1.37 -2.96
CA PHE A 224 -4.08 1.69 -1.65
C PHE A 224 -5.15 0.67 -1.25
N LEU A 225 -6.07 0.35 -2.17
CA LEU A 225 -7.15 -0.60 -1.89
C LEU A 225 -6.62 -2.01 -1.61
N GLN A 226 -5.55 -2.42 -2.29
CA GLN A 226 -4.89 -3.67 -1.99
C GLN A 226 -4.21 -3.65 -0.63
N TRP A 227 -3.46 -2.59 -0.31
CA TRP A 227 -2.84 -2.42 0.99
C TRP A 227 -3.89 -2.48 2.11
N LYS A 228 -5.00 -1.75 1.97
CA LYS A 228 -6.16 -1.80 2.89
C LYS A 228 -6.69 -3.22 3.04
N SER A 229 -6.91 -3.94 1.93
CA SER A 229 -7.44 -5.31 1.94
C SER A 229 -6.52 -6.30 2.67
N LEU A 230 -5.20 -6.18 2.48
CA LEU A 230 -4.19 -7.01 3.16
C LEU A 230 -4.12 -6.70 4.66
N VAL A 231 -4.15 -5.42 5.01
CA VAL A 231 -4.17 -4.97 6.41
C VAL A 231 -5.44 -5.45 7.12
N SER A 232 -6.61 -5.31 6.51
CA SER A 232 -7.88 -5.81 7.03
C SER A 232 -7.90 -7.33 7.18
N LEU A 233 -7.34 -8.07 6.21
CA LEU A 233 -7.22 -9.52 6.29
C LEU A 233 -6.41 -9.95 7.52
N LEU A 234 -5.24 -9.33 7.72
CA LEU A 234 -4.33 -9.69 8.81
C LEU A 234 -4.92 -9.30 10.17
N PHE A 235 -5.39 -8.07 10.33
CA PHE A 235 -6.03 -7.66 11.60
C PHE A 235 -7.33 -8.42 11.90
N GLY A 236 -8.04 -8.91 10.86
CA GLY A 236 -9.24 -9.74 11.03
C GLY A 236 -8.96 -11.21 11.42
N CYS A 237 -7.70 -11.62 11.58
CA CYS A 237 -7.37 -12.96 12.08
C CYS A 237 -7.28 -12.96 13.61
N THR A 238 -8.13 -13.73 14.28
CA THR A 238 -8.14 -13.79 15.74
C THR A 238 -7.36 -14.98 16.29
N GLU A 239 -7.30 -16.11 15.59
CA GLU A 239 -6.58 -17.31 16.04
C GLU A 239 -5.13 -17.36 15.55
N ALA A 240 -4.89 -16.92 14.31
CA ALA A 240 -3.57 -16.97 13.67
C ALA A 240 -2.44 -16.31 14.49
N PRO A 241 -2.61 -15.13 15.12
CA PRO A 241 -1.54 -14.48 15.88
C PRO A 241 -1.07 -15.30 17.10
N PHE A 242 -1.96 -16.08 17.70
CA PHE A 242 -1.70 -16.79 18.96
C PHE A 242 -1.36 -18.27 18.78
N ARG A 243 -1.76 -18.88 17.67
CA ARG A 243 -1.67 -20.34 17.50
C ARG A 243 -0.83 -20.77 16.32
N THR A 244 -1.18 -20.34 15.11
CA THR A 244 -0.62 -20.94 13.88
C THR A 244 0.47 -20.08 13.23
N ARG A 245 0.44 -18.76 13.42
CA ARG A 245 1.20 -17.79 12.60
C ARG A 245 1.81 -16.64 13.40
N THR A 246 2.16 -16.83 14.67
CA THR A 246 2.74 -15.77 15.53
C THR A 246 3.94 -15.06 14.90
N HIS A 247 4.79 -15.78 14.17
CA HIS A 247 5.96 -15.20 13.50
C HIS A 247 5.58 -14.26 12.34
N LEU A 248 4.62 -14.65 11.48
CA LEU A 248 4.04 -13.78 10.46
C LEU A 248 3.48 -12.50 11.07
N PHE A 249 2.71 -12.63 12.14
CA PHE A 249 2.12 -11.46 12.81
C PHE A 249 3.18 -10.54 13.41
N THR A 250 4.25 -11.10 13.97
CA THR A 250 5.39 -10.30 14.45
C THR A 250 6.05 -9.51 13.31
N LYS A 251 6.22 -10.13 12.14
CA LYS A 251 6.75 -9.45 10.94
C LYS A 251 5.76 -8.41 10.41
N PHE A 252 4.48 -8.73 10.32
CA PHE A 252 3.43 -7.82 9.88
C PHE A 252 3.38 -6.56 10.75
N ILE A 253 3.39 -6.70 12.08
CA ILE A 253 3.37 -5.54 12.99
C ILE A 253 4.61 -4.66 12.81
N LYS A 254 5.79 -5.25 12.56
CA LYS A 254 6.99 -4.48 12.20
C LYS A 254 6.82 -3.73 10.87
N VAL A 255 6.26 -4.38 9.86
CA VAL A 255 6.00 -3.78 8.53
C VAL A 255 5.05 -2.60 8.66
N ILE A 256 3.86 -2.79 9.24
CA ILE A 256 2.85 -1.73 9.36
C ILE A 256 3.35 -0.59 10.26
N TYR A 257 4.09 -0.91 11.34
CA TYR A 257 4.74 0.09 12.18
C TYR A 257 5.68 0.99 11.36
N ASN A 258 6.57 0.40 10.57
CA ASN A 258 7.53 1.15 9.77
C ASN A 258 6.84 1.95 8.65
N GLN A 259 5.82 1.38 8.01
CA GLN A 259 5.00 2.06 7.00
C GLN A 259 4.32 3.30 7.57
N LEU A 260 3.60 3.16 8.68
CA LEU A 260 2.90 4.29 9.29
C LEU A 260 3.86 5.26 9.96
N LYS A 261 4.97 4.80 10.54
CA LYS A 261 6.00 5.69 11.07
C LYS A 261 6.53 6.59 9.97
N TYR A 262 6.82 6.04 8.79
CA TYR A 262 7.27 6.81 7.64
C TYR A 262 6.19 7.76 7.13
N GLY A 263 4.96 7.26 6.96
CA GLY A 263 3.83 8.08 6.50
C GLY A 263 3.53 9.28 7.40
N LEU A 264 3.54 9.08 8.71
CA LEU A 264 3.17 10.11 9.70
C LEU A 264 4.27 11.14 9.96
N GLN A 265 5.49 10.93 9.47
CA GLN A 265 6.57 11.90 9.61
C GLN A 265 6.39 13.08 8.63
N LYS A 266 5.84 14.18 9.15
CA LYS A 266 5.58 15.43 8.40
C LYS A 266 6.82 16.05 7.72
N ASP A 267 8.02 15.77 8.23
CA ASP A 267 9.27 16.36 7.70
C ASP A 267 9.86 15.62 6.48
N HIS A 268 9.40 14.40 6.17
CA HIS A 268 9.96 13.58 5.08
C HIS A 268 9.18 13.68 3.77
N MET A 269 7.91 14.07 3.88
CA MET A 269 7.03 14.26 2.74
C MET A 269 7.05 15.74 2.39
N GLY A 270 7.74 16.13 1.32
CA GLY A 270 7.55 17.48 0.75
C GLY A 270 6.06 17.76 0.45
N GLU A 271 5.73 18.97 -0.01
CA GLU A 271 4.35 19.44 -0.21
C GLU A 271 3.41 18.41 -0.90
N THR A 272 3.93 17.57 -1.80
CA THR A 272 3.16 16.55 -2.54
C THR A 272 2.81 15.28 -1.76
N GLY A 273 3.64 14.85 -0.79
CA GLY A 273 3.38 13.63 0.00
C GLY A 273 2.58 13.93 1.27
N SER A 274 2.72 15.14 1.82
CA SER A 274 1.95 15.60 2.99
C SER A 274 0.45 15.70 2.70
N ALA A 275 0.06 15.81 1.43
CA ALA A 275 -1.34 15.92 1.01
C ALA A 275 -2.07 14.58 0.90
N LEU A 276 -1.36 13.45 0.76
CA LEU A 276 -1.98 12.12 0.64
C LEU A 276 -2.44 11.55 1.98
N LEU A 277 -1.82 12.01 3.07
CA LEU A 277 -2.12 11.60 4.43
C LEU A 277 -2.75 12.78 5.18
N ASP A 278 -3.81 13.31 4.57
CA ASP A 278 -4.64 14.39 5.12
C ASP A 278 -5.39 13.93 6.38
N ASP A 279 -5.96 14.88 7.11
CA ASP A 279 -6.65 14.69 8.40
C ASP A 279 -7.75 13.61 8.35
N SER A 280 -8.30 13.31 7.17
CA SER A 280 -9.26 12.21 6.96
C SER A 280 -8.69 10.81 7.22
N TRP A 281 -7.37 10.58 7.09
CA TRP A 281 -6.74 9.29 7.45
C TRP A 281 -6.46 9.17 8.95
N ILE A 282 -6.36 10.33 9.60
CA ILE A 282 -6.05 10.50 11.03
C ILE A 282 -7.32 10.48 11.88
N SER A 283 -8.50 10.55 11.26
CA SER A 283 -9.79 10.43 11.95
C SER A 283 -9.88 9.11 12.74
N ALA A 284 -10.43 9.20 13.96
CA ALA A 284 -10.79 8.04 14.78
C ALA A 284 -11.88 7.16 14.11
N ASP A 285 -12.58 7.72 13.12
CA ASP A 285 -13.56 7.03 12.27
C ASP A 285 -12.89 6.36 11.04
N SER A 286 -11.57 6.13 11.11
CA SER A 286 -10.84 5.40 10.07
C SER A 286 -10.96 3.90 10.27
N PHE A 287 -11.09 3.15 9.17
CA PHE A 287 -11.07 1.69 9.19
C PHE A 287 -9.89 1.12 9.98
N LEU A 288 -8.74 1.81 9.94
CA LEU A 288 -7.52 1.40 10.62
C LEU A 288 -7.64 1.53 12.14
N HIS A 289 -8.31 2.57 12.65
CA HIS A 289 -8.56 2.72 14.07
C HIS A 289 -9.39 1.55 14.61
N HIS A 290 -10.48 1.18 13.93
CA HIS A 290 -11.31 0.03 14.30
C HIS A 290 -10.51 -1.29 14.33
N LEU A 291 -9.77 -1.58 13.25
CA LEU A 291 -8.94 -2.79 13.18
C LEU A 291 -7.89 -2.83 14.29
N CYS A 292 -7.25 -1.69 14.59
CA CYS A 292 -6.27 -1.60 15.66
C CYS A 292 -6.91 -1.77 17.05
N LYS A 293 -8.08 -1.18 17.29
CA LYS A 293 -8.82 -1.27 18.56
C LYS A 293 -9.12 -2.73 18.90
N ASP A 294 -9.71 -3.46 17.96
CA ASP A 294 -10.08 -4.87 18.17
C ASP A 294 -8.85 -5.75 18.36
N PHE A 295 -7.83 -5.56 17.51
CA PHE A 295 -6.60 -6.32 17.57
C PHE A 295 -5.81 -6.07 18.86
N PHE A 296 -5.69 -4.81 19.30
CA PHE A 296 -5.00 -4.47 20.54
C PHE A 296 -5.74 -4.99 21.76
N SER A 297 -7.06 -4.90 21.79
CA SER A 297 -7.86 -5.46 22.88
C SER A 297 -7.63 -6.98 22.98
N SER A 298 -7.72 -7.68 21.85
CA SER A 298 -7.48 -9.13 21.79
C SER A 298 -6.06 -9.54 22.24
N LEU A 299 -5.02 -8.83 21.78
CA LEU A 299 -3.62 -9.17 22.11
C LEU A 299 -3.17 -8.72 23.49
N LEU A 300 -3.65 -7.59 23.99
CA LEU A 300 -3.22 -7.06 25.28
C LEU A 300 -3.97 -7.70 26.45
N ASP A 301 -5.19 -8.19 26.22
CA ASP A 301 -5.99 -8.91 27.22
C ASP A 301 -5.72 -10.42 27.19
N GLY A 302 -5.01 -10.91 26.16
CA GLY A 302 -4.61 -12.31 26.01
C GLY A 302 -3.67 -12.81 27.11
N SER A 303 -4.00 -13.94 27.72
CA SER A 303 -3.23 -14.51 28.85
C SER A 303 -1.85 -15.07 28.47
N VAL A 304 -1.66 -15.50 27.22
CA VAL A 304 -0.41 -16.07 26.72
C VAL A 304 -0.14 -15.52 25.32
N VAL A 305 0.82 -14.61 25.21
CA VAL A 305 1.24 -13.99 23.95
C VAL A 305 2.76 -14.05 23.85
N ASP A 306 3.26 -14.30 22.65
CA ASP A 306 4.69 -14.22 22.36
C ASP A 306 5.25 -12.83 22.71
N GLY A 307 6.41 -12.82 23.36
CA GLY A 307 7.00 -11.60 23.90
C GLY A 307 7.40 -10.58 22.82
N ASP A 308 7.84 -11.04 21.65
CA ASP A 308 8.22 -10.15 20.54
C ASP A 308 7.00 -9.56 19.87
N LEU A 309 5.95 -10.37 19.62
CA LEU A 309 4.68 -9.88 19.11
C LEU A 309 4.11 -8.81 20.05
N LEU A 310 4.02 -9.10 21.34
CA LEU A 310 3.51 -8.18 22.35
C LEU A 310 4.32 -6.87 22.39
N LYS A 311 5.64 -6.97 22.37
CA LYS A 311 6.55 -5.81 22.36
C LYS A 311 6.33 -4.91 21.14
N TRP A 312 6.20 -5.49 19.95
CA TRP A 312 6.00 -4.72 18.73
C TRP A 312 4.59 -4.13 18.64
N THR A 313 3.58 -4.86 19.11
CA THR A 313 2.20 -4.35 19.21
C THR A 313 2.13 -3.14 20.15
N ARG A 314 2.83 -3.16 21.29
CA ARG A 314 2.92 -1.98 22.18
C ARG A 314 3.57 -0.78 21.51
N LYS A 315 4.70 -0.98 20.82
CA LYS A 315 5.35 0.10 20.05
C LYS A 315 4.43 0.66 18.96
N PHE A 316 3.65 -0.21 18.33
CA PHE A 316 2.70 0.18 17.30
C PHE A 316 1.54 0.98 17.87
N LYS A 317 0.95 0.55 18.98
CA LYS A 317 -0.03 1.33 19.75
C LYS A 317 0.52 2.71 20.12
N GLU A 318 1.70 2.77 20.75
CA GLU A 318 2.35 4.03 21.14
C GLU A 318 2.59 4.98 19.96
N LEU A 319 2.95 4.44 18.79
CA LEU A 319 3.13 5.24 17.57
C LEU A 319 1.82 5.92 17.16
N LEU A 320 0.73 5.17 17.13
CA LEU A 320 -0.59 5.68 16.74
C LEU A 320 -1.11 6.70 17.74
N GLU A 321 -1.08 6.38 19.04
CA GLU A 321 -1.53 7.28 20.11
C GLU A 321 -0.76 8.61 20.08
N ARG A 322 0.56 8.56 19.91
CA ARG A 322 1.41 9.77 19.91
C ARG A 322 1.22 10.65 18.67
N ASN A 323 1.04 10.07 17.49
CA ASN A 323 1.00 10.84 16.25
C ASN A 323 -0.42 11.23 15.82
N LEU A 324 -1.43 10.44 16.21
CA LEU A 324 -2.83 10.62 15.79
C LEU A 324 -3.75 11.04 16.94
N GLY A 325 -3.28 10.97 18.20
CA GLY A 325 -4.13 11.26 19.37
C GLY A 325 -5.23 10.23 19.61
N TRP A 326 -5.11 9.04 19.01
CA TRP A 326 -6.06 7.95 19.23
C TRP A 326 -5.98 7.42 20.67
N GLU A 327 -7.11 6.96 21.21
CA GLU A 327 -7.19 6.37 22.54
C GLU A 327 -7.68 4.94 22.46
N PHE A 328 -6.77 3.99 22.68
CA PHE A 328 -7.09 2.57 22.76
C PHE A 328 -7.22 2.17 24.23
N GLN A 329 -8.41 2.42 24.81
CA GLN A 329 -8.71 2.06 26.20
C GLN A 329 -8.69 0.54 26.40
N GLN A 330 -8.18 0.09 27.56
CA GLN A 330 -8.38 -1.31 27.99
C GLN A 330 -9.81 -1.45 28.49
N SER A 331 -10.55 -2.41 27.92
CA SER A 331 -11.92 -2.66 28.33
C SER A 331 -11.96 -3.06 29.82
N SER A 332 -12.38 -2.13 30.69
CA SER A 332 -12.91 -2.54 31.99
C SER A 332 -14.25 -3.20 31.72
N ALA A 333 -14.50 -4.38 32.30
CA ALA A 333 -15.58 -5.32 31.97
C ALA A 333 -17.03 -4.84 32.21
N VAL A 334 -17.33 -3.55 32.04
CA VAL A 334 -18.64 -2.93 32.27
C VAL A 334 -18.98 -1.92 31.17
N ASP A 335 -18.66 -2.23 29.91
CA ASP A 335 -19.16 -1.45 28.78
C ASP A 335 -19.99 -2.37 27.87
N GLY A 336 -21.23 -2.57 28.30
CA GLY A 336 -22.21 -3.32 27.55
C GLY A 336 -22.61 -2.56 26.29
N MET A 337 -22.47 -3.22 25.14
CA MET A 337 -23.17 -2.93 23.88
C MET A 337 -23.39 -1.44 23.58
N TYR A 338 -22.31 -0.71 23.30
CA TYR A 338 -22.43 0.56 22.59
C TYR A 338 -22.60 0.25 21.11
N PHE A 339 -23.85 0.29 20.63
CA PHE A 339 -24.11 0.51 19.21
C PHE A 339 -23.81 1.99 18.95
N GLU A 340 -22.59 2.29 18.49
CA GLU A 340 -22.28 3.63 17.98
C GLU A 340 -23.03 3.83 16.65
N GLU A 341 -23.72 4.97 16.52
CA GLU A 341 -24.65 5.29 15.43
C GLU A 341 -24.02 5.34 14.01
N ASN A 342 -22.72 5.07 13.88
CA ASN A 342 -21.99 5.00 12.61
C ASN A 342 -21.00 3.82 12.55
N ASP A 343 -21.34 2.67 13.12
CA ASP A 343 -20.63 1.43 12.76
C ASP A 343 -20.83 1.17 11.25
N GLU A 344 -19.73 1.07 10.49
CA GLU A 344 -19.65 0.73 9.05
C GLU A 344 -20.48 -0.53 8.69
N TYR A 345 -20.79 -1.37 9.69
CA TYR A 345 -21.54 -2.61 9.56
C TYR A 345 -22.86 -2.62 10.36
N ALA A 346 -23.29 -1.48 10.90
CA ALA A 346 -24.62 -1.36 11.50
C ALA A 346 -25.70 -1.70 10.46
N PRO A 347 -26.70 -2.53 10.80
CA PRO A 347 -27.80 -2.81 9.90
C PRO A 347 -28.53 -1.50 9.55
N VAL A 348 -28.86 -1.31 8.27
CA VAL A 348 -29.72 -0.20 7.83
C VAL A 348 -31.08 -0.37 8.49
N VAL A 349 -31.43 0.54 9.39
CA VAL A 349 -32.74 0.57 10.03
C VAL A 349 -33.73 1.17 9.04
N GLU A 350 -34.47 0.31 8.34
CA GLU A 350 -35.68 0.74 7.63
C GLU A 350 -36.77 1.01 8.67
N MET A 351 -37.06 2.28 8.91
CA MET A 351 -38.25 2.69 9.64
C MET A 351 -39.45 2.33 8.75
N LEU A 352 -40.17 1.27 9.09
CA LEU A 352 -41.45 0.98 8.46
C LEU A 352 -42.40 2.13 8.79
N ASP A 353 -42.92 2.82 7.77
CA ASP A 353 -43.94 3.83 7.94
C ASP A 353 -45.12 3.20 8.71
N ASP A 354 -45.44 3.77 9.87
CA ASP A 354 -46.61 3.36 10.65
C ASP A 354 -47.85 3.44 9.75
N GLU A 355 -48.44 2.29 9.45
CA GLU A 355 -49.74 2.23 8.78
C GLU A 355 -50.73 3.04 9.61
N ALA A 356 -51.17 4.17 9.05
CA ALA A 356 -52.18 5.01 9.66
C ALA A 356 -53.42 4.15 10.00
N PRO A 357 -53.96 4.24 11.24
CA PRO A 357 -55.12 3.46 11.59
C PRO A 357 -56.28 3.87 10.69
N VAL A 358 -56.80 2.90 9.94
CA VAL A 358 -58.04 3.05 9.16
C VAL A 358 -59.16 3.36 10.16
N VAL A 359 -59.68 4.59 10.09
CA VAL A 359 -60.85 5.04 10.87
C VAL A 359 -62.14 4.57 10.22
#